data_AF-A0A5U3ITR9-F1
#
_entry.id   AF-A0A5U3ITR9-F1
#
_cell.length_a   1.000
_cell.length_b   1.000
_cell.length_c   1.000
_cell.angle_alpha   90.00
_cell.angle_beta   90.00
_cell.angle_gamma   90.00
#
_symmetry.space_group_name_H-M   'P 1'
#
loop_
_entity.id
_entity.type
_entity.pdbx_description
1 polymer ?
#
loop_
_entity_poly.entity_id
_entity_poly.type
_entity_poly.pdbx_seq_one_letter_code
_entity_poly.pdbx_strand_id
1 'polypeptide(L)' 'MWRKIYQDALTASQKPATPEQRLVMLADLENTVNIADRNTRHNQKAELKRVIDGWIAAQKEQAMSEIKQRERQEKGE' A
#
# COMPACT_ATOMS: atom_id res chain seq x y z
N MET A 1 -9.70 -16.06 -27.17
CA MET A 1 -9.57 -16.19 -25.70
C MET A 1 -8.62 -15.14 -25.11
N TRP A 2 -7.40 -15.01 -25.62
CA TRP A 2 -6.40 -13.99 -25.20
C TRP A 2 -6.88 -12.53 -25.17
N ARG A 3 -7.67 -12.12 -26.17
CA ARG A 3 -8.19 -10.74 -26.24
C ARG A 3 -9.13 -10.39 -25.08
N LYS A 4 -9.85 -11.37 -24.54
CA LYS A 4 -10.77 -11.20 -23.39
C LYS A 4 -9.97 -11.07 -22.10
N ILE A 5 -9.00 -11.97 -21.88
CA ILE A 5 -8.10 -11.92 -20.71
C ILE A 5 -7.33 -10.59 -20.64
N TYR A 6 -6.85 -10.09 -21.78
CA TYR A 6 -6.16 -8.80 -21.86
C TYR A 6 -7.06 -7.61 -21.54
N GLN A 7 -8.29 -7.61 -22.06
CA GLN A 7 -9.30 -6.59 -21.74
C GLN A 7 -9.67 -6.61 -20.26
N ASP A 8 -9.91 -7.80 -19.69
CA ASP A 8 -10.23 -7.97 -18.27
C ASP A 8 -9.07 -7.48 -17.37
N ALA A 9 -7.81 -7.75 -17.74
CA ALA A 9 -6.63 -7.25 -17.04
C ALA A 9 -6.49 -5.72 -17.13
N LEU A 10 -6.75 -5.13 -18.30
CA LEU A 10 -6.77 -3.68 -18.49
C LEU A 10 -7.85 -3.02 -17.64
N THR A 11 -9.08 -3.55 -17.66
CA THR A 11 -10.18 -3.04 -16.84
C THR A 11 -9.89 -3.21 -15.35
N ALA A 12 -9.26 -4.30 -14.93
CA ALA A 12 -8.83 -4.50 -13.54
C ALA A 12 -7.77 -3.47 -13.11
N SER A 13 -6.81 -3.14 -13.99
CA SER A 13 -5.78 -2.13 -13.72
C SER A 13 -6.31 -0.69 -13.61
N GLN A 14 -7.49 -0.43 -14.16
CA GLN A 14 -8.17 0.88 -14.07
C GLN A 14 -8.94 1.06 -12.75
N LYS A 15 -9.19 -0.03 -12.02
CA LYS A 15 -9.83 0.07 -10.71
C LYS A 15 -8.80 0.51 -9.67
N PRO A 16 -9.13 1.50 -8.82
CA PRO A 16 -8.26 1.85 -7.71
C PRO A 16 -8.05 0.62 -6.82
N ALA A 17 -6.83 0.44 -6.33
CA ALA A 17 -6.50 -0.67 -5.43
C ALA A 17 -7.40 -0.62 -4.19
N THR A 18 -7.97 -1.78 -3.82
CA THR A 18 -8.76 -1.89 -2.60
C THR A 18 -7.90 -1.56 -1.38
N PRO A 19 -8.49 -1.14 -0.25
CA PRO A 19 -7.74 -0.87 0.97
C PRO A 19 -6.82 -2.05 1.38
N GLU A 20 -7.27 -3.29 1.21
CA GLU A 20 -6.49 -4.50 1.49
C GLU A 20 -5.30 -4.65 0.53
N GLN A 21 -5.51 -4.42 -0.77
CA GLN A 21 -4.43 -4.44 -1.76
C GLN A 21 -3.39 -3.36 -1.45
N ARG A 22 -3.83 -2.16 -1.03
CA ARG A 22 -2.90 -1.11 -0.59
C ARG A 22 -2.10 -1.51 0.64
N LEU A 23 -2.69 -2.21 1.61
CA LEU A 23 -1.96 -2.71 2.78
C LEU A 23 -0.84 -3.70 2.37
N VAL A 24 -1.11 -4.60 1.43
CA VAL A 24 -0.09 -5.51 0.89
C VAL A 24 1.03 -4.73 0.19
N MET A 25 0.68 -3.79 -0.69
CA MET A 25 1.66 -2.96 -1.40
C MET A 25 2.52 -2.12 -0.44
N LEU A 26 1.92 -1.58 0.64
CA LEU A 26 2.64 -0.81 1.66
C LEU A 26 3.59 -1.68 2.49
N ALA A 27 3.23 -2.95 2.75
CA ALA A 27 4.11 -3.90 3.42
C ALA A 27 5.32 -4.27 2.55
N ASP A 28 5.12 -4.48 1.25
CA ASP A 28 6.20 -4.75 0.30
C ASP A 28 7.15 -3.54 0.17
N LEU A 29 6.60 -2.33 0.15
CA LEU A 29 7.38 -1.09 0.13
C LEU A 29 8.21 -0.94 1.42
N GLU A 30 7.61 -1.16 2.58
CA GLU A 30 8.31 -1.12 3.87
C GLU A 30 9.49 -2.10 3.90
N ASN A 31 9.30 -3.33 3.43
CA ASN A 31 10.36 -4.31 3.33
C ASN A 31 11.49 -3.85 2.39
N THR A 32 11.13 -3.30 1.23
CA THR A 32 12.09 -2.76 0.26
C THR A 32 12.91 -1.60 0.86
N VAL A 33 12.25 -0.68 1.57
CA VAL A 33 12.91 0.44 2.27
C VAL A 33 13.87 -0.08 3.34
N ASN A 34 13.47 -1.09 4.11
CA ASN A 34 14.32 -1.70 5.13
C ASN A 34 15.53 -2.43 4.55
N ILE A 35 15.38 -3.13 3.41
CA ILE A 35 16.51 -3.74 2.69
C ILE A 35 17.46 -2.67 2.18
N ALA A 36 16.92 -1.60 1.58
CA ALA A 36 17.72 -0.48 1.08
C ALA A 36 18.47 0.22 2.22
N ASP A 37 17.87 0.36 3.40
CA ASP A 37 18.50 0.94 4.58
C ASP A 37 19.71 0.09 5.05
N ARG A 38 19.51 -1.22 5.23
CA ARG A 38 20.58 -2.16 5.64
C ARG A 38 21.77 -2.18 4.70
N ASN A 39 21.55 -1.95 3.41
CA ASN A 39 22.59 -1.98 2.38
C ASN A 39 23.32 -0.64 2.20
N THR A 40 22.97 0.42 2.94
CA THR A 40 23.52 1.76 2.69
C THR A 40 24.17 2.36 3.93
N ARG A 41 25.50 2.51 3.89
CA ARG A 41 26.30 3.08 4.98
C ARG A 41 26.29 4.62 4.93
N HIS A 42 25.30 5.32 5.49
CA HIS A 42 25.47 6.74 5.92
C HIS A 42 24.29 7.36 6.69
N ASN A 43 24.63 8.23 7.64
CA ASN A 43 23.72 8.83 8.64
C ASN A 43 22.73 9.85 8.05
N GLN A 44 23.00 10.43 6.87
CA GLN A 44 22.07 11.34 6.18
C GLN A 44 20.81 10.63 5.66
N LYS A 45 20.81 9.29 5.64
CA LYS A 45 19.68 8.46 5.18
C LYS A 45 18.56 8.33 6.22
N ALA A 46 18.87 8.54 7.50
CA ALA A 46 17.93 8.36 8.60
C ALA A 46 16.75 9.35 8.58
N GLU A 47 16.99 10.59 8.11
CA GLU A 47 15.93 11.60 7.99
C GLU A 47 14.96 11.24 6.86
N LEU A 48 15.49 10.88 5.69
CA LEU A 48 14.68 10.43 4.56
C LEU A 48 13.91 9.16 4.89
N LYS A 49 14.53 8.21 5.59
CA LYS A 49 13.86 7.00 6.07
C LYS A 49 12.69 7.35 6.99
N ARG A 50 12.88 8.28 7.95
CA ARG A 50 11.80 8.74 8.83
C ARG A 50 10.61 9.34 8.07
N VAL A 51 10.87 10.12 7.02
CA VAL A 51 9.79 10.66 6.16
C VAL A 51 9.03 9.55 5.46
N ILE A 52 9.74 8.57 4.89
CA ILE A 52 9.13 7.43 4.17
C ILE A 52 8.33 6.54 5.14
N ASP A 53 8.92 6.18 6.28
CA ASP A 53 8.26 5.35 7.30
C ASP A 53 6.98 6.03 7.81
N GLY A 54 7.03 7.35 8.07
CA GLY A 54 5.86 8.13 8.48
C GLY A 54 4.75 8.16 7.42
N TRP A 55 5.12 8.31 6.15
CA TRP A 55 4.16 8.26 5.05
C TRP A 55 3.53 6.87 4.91
N ILE A 56 4.31 5.79 5.02
CA ILE A 56 3.82 4.41 5.00
C ILE A 56 2.82 4.18 6.15
N ALA A 57 3.15 4.63 7.37
CA ALA A 57 2.28 4.49 8.53
C ALA A 57 0.94 5.21 8.33
N ALA A 58 0.96 6.46 7.86
CA ALA A 58 -0.26 7.22 7.57
C ALA A 58 -1.14 6.54 6.52
N GLN A 59 -0.54 5.99 5.46
CA GLN A 59 -1.27 5.27 4.42
C GLN A 59 -1.89 3.95 4.92
N LYS A 60 -1.20 3.22 5.81
CA LYS A 60 -1.75 2.03 6.45
C LYS A 60 -2.93 2.37 7.34
N GLU A 61 -2.84 3.44 8.13
CA GLU A 61 -3.92 3.92 8.98
C GLU A 61 -5.15 4.31 8.16
N GLN A 62 -4.95 5.05 7.06
CA GLN A 62 -6.01 5.41 6.14
C GLN A 62 -6.71 4.17 5.56
N ALA A 63 -5.95 3.20 5.05
CA ALA A 63 -6.51 1.97 4.51
C ALA A 63 -7.30 1.16 5.55
N MET A 64 -6.79 1.05 6.78
CA MET A 64 -7.49 0.40 7.89
C MET A 64 -8.77 1.15 8.29
N SER A 65 -8.77 2.48 8.25
CA SER A 65 -9.96 3.30 8.50
C SER A 65 -11.04 3.05 7.46
N GLU A 66 -10.67 2.98 6.18
CA GLU A 66 -11.60 2.66 5.09
C GLU A 66 -12.20 1.26 5.24
N ILE A 67 -11.41 0.26 5.64
CA ILE A 67 -11.91 -1.10 5.93
C ILE A 67 -12.94 -1.05 7.07
N LYS A 68 -12.61 -0.38 8.18
CA LYS A 68 -13.52 -0.25 9.33
C LYS A 68 -14.81 0.50 8.98
N GLN A 69 -14.73 1.53 8.15
CA GLN A 69 -15.92 2.25 7.68
C GLN A 69 -16.81 1.33 6.82
N ARG A 70 -16.21 0.55 5.92
CA ARG A 70 -16.94 -0.45 5.12
C ARG A 70 -17.63 -1.49 6.00
N GLU A 71 -16.93 -2.02 7.01
CA GLU A 71 -17.49 -2.99 7.96
C GLU A 71 -18.66 -2.42 8.78
N ARG A 72 -18.61 -1.13 9.17
CA ARG A 72 -19.72 -0.46 9.87
C ARG A 72 -20.94 -0.30 8.98
N GLN A 73 -20.73 0.12 7.74
CA GLN A 73 -21.80 0.25 6.74
C GLN A 73 -22.48 -1.10 6.46
N GLU A 74 -21.71 -2.19 6.38
CA GLU A 74 -22.24 -3.55 6.20
C GLU A 74 -23.05 -4.04 7.43
N LYS A 75 -22.75 -3.52 8.62
CA LYS A 75 -23.48 -3.84 9.87
C LYS A 75 -24.69 -2.96 10.11
N GLY A 76 -24.92 -1.93 9.29
CA GLY A 76 -26.04 -0.99 9.45
C GLY A 76 -25.89 -0.04 10.65
N GLU A 77 -24.66 0.18 11.11
CA GLU A 77 -24.29 1.17 12.14
C GLU A 77 -23.99 2.54 11.53
#